data_AF-A0A9P6MBP6-F1
#
_entry.id   AF-A0A9P6MBP6-F1
#
_cell.length_a   1.000
_cell.length_b   1.000
_cell.length_c   1.000
_cell.angle_alpha   90.00
_cell.angle_beta   90.00
_cell.angle_gamma   90.00
#
_symmetry.space_group_name_H-M   'P 1'
#
loop_
_entity.id
_entity.type
_entity.pdbx_description
1 polymer ?
#
loop_
_entity_poly.entity_id
_entity_poly.type
_entity_poly.pdbx_seq_one_letter_code
_entity_poly.pdbx_strand_id
1 'polypeptide(L)'
;MHLQEMSTPFPVRCHSLSYEPSKDNQTQDGQTHFRIPSLERRYGNDSHKDKHPADLLGVVGKDQLVFGHGLPNPIILPHQSFGQVVQERGTADVLRLALRDDRVEGIMGLGFDDTTTHTGRPFLWNLVDQGSLERVIFGVRLSNNELHVKSELTLGGLDPAHWIGWIQWHEVMKAPQQQAGSRLRSKSMGQWTIELTAFALRREAFEIDGPVVIDTGFPYIALTRYQAEMINAQIGGVESWQWDV
;
A
#
# COMPACT_ATOMS: atom_id res chain seq x y z
N MET A 1 -26.23 24.84 -18.39
CA MET A 1 -26.42 23.38 -18.51
C MET A 1 -25.20 22.75 -17.87
N HIS A 2 -25.36 22.23 -16.65
CA HIS A 2 -24.28 21.64 -15.86
C HIS A 2 -23.72 20.42 -16.61
N LEU A 3 -22.40 20.39 -16.77
CA LEU A 3 -21.67 19.17 -17.12
C LEU A 3 -21.27 18.51 -15.80
N GLN A 4 -21.83 17.33 -15.62
CA GLN A 4 -21.72 16.46 -14.48
C GLN A 4 -20.29 15.90 -14.41
N GLU A 5 -19.60 16.15 -13.29
CA GLU A 5 -18.36 15.46 -12.93
C GLU A 5 -18.64 13.96 -12.81
N MET A 6 -17.92 13.15 -13.61
CA MET A 6 -17.79 11.72 -13.36
C MET A 6 -16.35 11.43 -12.93
N SER A 7 -16.04 11.82 -11.69
CA SER A 7 -14.90 11.32 -10.95
C SER A 7 -15.30 10.00 -10.27
N THR A 8 -15.45 8.92 -11.03
CA THR A 8 -15.61 7.60 -10.39
C THR A 8 -14.23 7.01 -10.14
N PRO A 9 -13.86 6.73 -8.87
CA PRO A 9 -12.72 5.85 -8.57
C PRO A 9 -12.97 4.47 -9.18
N PHE A 10 -11.91 3.67 -9.35
CA PHE A 10 -12.01 2.29 -9.84
C PHE A 10 -13.10 1.53 -9.07
N PRO A 11 -14.23 1.14 -9.70
CA PRO A 11 -15.33 0.52 -8.98
C PRO A 11 -14.94 -0.90 -8.60
N VAL A 12 -14.55 -1.06 -7.34
CA VAL A 12 -14.43 -2.36 -6.68
C VAL A 12 -15.78 -2.66 -6.03
N ARG A 13 -16.35 -3.82 -6.31
CA ARG A 13 -17.66 -4.20 -5.75
C ARG A 13 -17.61 -5.62 -5.20
N CYS A 14 -17.98 -5.79 -3.94
CA CYS A 14 -18.31 -7.08 -3.35
C CYS A 14 -19.83 -7.30 -3.48
N HIS A 15 -20.27 -8.50 -3.87
CA HIS A 15 -21.68 -8.85 -3.98
C HIS A 15 -22.08 -9.77 -2.83
N SER A 16 -22.92 -9.25 -1.92
CA SER A 16 -23.50 -9.95 -0.76
C SER A 16 -22.51 -10.60 0.21
N LEU A 17 -22.31 -9.93 1.35
CA LEU A 17 -21.48 -10.40 2.46
C LEU A 17 -21.95 -11.77 2.99
N SER A 18 -21.25 -12.85 2.62
CA SER A 18 -21.29 -14.09 3.40
C SER A 18 -20.29 -13.99 4.55
N TYR A 19 -20.79 -13.87 5.78
CA TYR A 19 -19.97 -13.92 6.98
C TYR A 19 -19.65 -15.39 7.32
N GLU A 20 -18.43 -15.82 7.02
CA GLU A 20 -17.85 -17.02 7.61
C GLU A 20 -16.72 -16.60 8.56
N PRO A 21 -16.93 -16.62 9.87
CA PRO A 21 -15.87 -16.30 10.81
C PRO A 21 -14.75 -17.35 10.67
N SER A 22 -13.59 -16.89 10.20
CA SER A 22 -12.37 -17.68 10.24
C SER A 22 -12.02 -18.00 11.70
N LYS A 23 -12.00 -19.29 12.06
CA LYS A 23 -11.61 -19.75 13.41
C LYS A 23 -10.12 -19.56 13.69
N ASP A 24 -9.31 -19.29 12.67
CA ASP A 24 -7.85 -19.38 12.74
C ASP A 24 -7.15 -18.08 13.20
N ASN A 25 -7.89 -16.98 13.39
CA ASN A 25 -7.32 -15.65 13.71
C ASN A 25 -8.05 -14.90 14.85
N GLN A 26 -8.72 -15.62 15.76
CA GLN A 26 -9.36 -14.98 16.92
C GLN A 26 -8.34 -14.67 18.02
N THR A 27 -8.15 -13.38 18.31
CA THR A 27 -7.54 -12.87 19.53
C THR A 27 -8.47 -13.12 20.73
N GLN A 28 -7.95 -13.00 21.95
CA GLN A 28 -8.71 -13.25 23.20
C GLN A 28 -9.94 -12.33 23.40
N ASP A 29 -10.07 -11.24 22.63
CA ASP A 29 -11.22 -10.33 22.66
C ASP A 29 -12.20 -10.51 21.48
N GLY A 30 -11.90 -11.44 20.55
CA GLY A 30 -12.71 -11.70 19.35
C GLY A 30 -12.53 -10.70 18.20
N GLN A 31 -11.59 -9.75 18.28
CA GLN A 31 -11.32 -8.75 17.24
C GLN A 31 -9.94 -8.92 16.60
N THR A 32 -9.90 -9.08 15.27
CA THR A 32 -8.64 -9.16 14.52
C THR A 32 -8.05 -7.75 14.37
N HIS A 33 -6.77 -7.60 14.73
CA HIS A 33 -5.99 -6.40 14.45
C HIS A 33 -5.45 -6.45 13.02
N PHE A 34 -5.81 -5.46 12.21
CA PHE A 34 -5.35 -5.30 10.84
C PHE A 34 -4.14 -4.37 10.81
N ARG A 35 -2.99 -4.94 10.48
CA ARG A 35 -1.74 -4.20 10.37
C ARG A 35 -1.54 -3.66 8.95
N ILE A 36 -1.37 -2.35 8.80
CA ILE A 36 -1.07 -1.71 7.51
C ILE A 36 0.27 -0.95 7.62
N PRO A 37 1.38 -1.54 7.13
CA PRO A 37 2.72 -0.98 7.33
C PRO A 37 2.92 0.45 6.81
N SER A 38 2.22 0.83 5.74
CA SER A 38 2.28 2.20 5.17
C SER A 38 1.66 3.24 6.12
N LEU A 39 0.64 2.86 6.89
CA LEU A 39 0.01 3.73 7.90
C LEU A 39 0.91 3.86 9.14
N GLU A 40 1.53 2.77 9.59
CA GLU A 40 2.45 2.79 10.73
C GLU A 40 3.63 3.75 10.50
N ARG A 41 4.21 3.74 9.29
CA ARG A 41 5.31 4.63 8.92
C ARG A 41 4.94 6.11 8.96
N ARG A 42 3.67 6.43 8.69
CA ARG A 42 3.19 7.81 8.62
C ARG A 42 2.93 8.43 9.99
N TYR A 43 2.54 7.62 10.97
CA TYR A 43 2.10 8.10 12.28
C TYR A 43 2.97 7.61 13.45
N GLY A 44 3.96 6.75 13.19
CA GLY A 44 4.90 6.29 14.20
C GLY A 44 6.06 7.28 14.40
N ASN A 45 5.89 8.32 15.21
CA ASN A 45 7.04 8.95 15.91
C ASN A 45 6.67 9.67 17.23
N ASP A 46 6.93 8.96 18.33
CA ASP A 46 7.68 9.26 19.57
C ASP A 46 7.72 10.64 20.29
N SER A 47 7.03 11.71 19.86
CA SER A 47 7.15 13.01 20.57
C SER A 47 5.88 13.61 21.16
N HIS A 48 4.72 12.95 21.01
CA HIS A 48 3.49 13.36 21.69
C HIS A 48 2.98 12.25 22.62
N LYS A 49 2.54 12.66 23.82
CA LYS A 49 2.09 11.78 24.93
C LYS A 49 0.82 10.97 24.64
N ASP A 50 0.32 10.98 23.39
CA ASP A 50 -0.86 10.21 22.99
C ASP A 50 -0.43 8.83 22.47
N LYS A 51 -0.80 7.82 23.25
CA LYS A 51 -0.03 6.59 23.46
C LYS A 51 -0.45 5.41 22.59
N HIS A 52 -0.99 5.61 21.41
CA HIS A 52 -1.41 4.47 20.57
C HIS A 52 -1.04 4.68 19.09
N PRO A 53 -0.19 3.81 18.51
CA PRO A 53 -0.04 3.77 17.06
C PRO A 53 -1.42 3.51 16.45
N ALA A 54 -1.65 4.08 15.27
CA ALA A 54 -2.81 3.81 14.45
C ALA A 54 -3.09 2.30 14.37
N ASP A 55 -4.29 1.88 14.79
CA ASP A 55 -4.69 0.48 14.83
C ASP A 55 -6.11 0.32 14.27
N LEU A 56 -6.28 -0.70 13.42
CA LEU A 56 -7.54 -1.00 12.76
C LEU A 56 -8.04 -2.35 13.27
N LEU A 57 -9.18 -2.36 13.93
CA LEU A 57 -9.77 -3.57 14.50
C LEU A 57 -10.97 -3.99 13.68
N GLY A 58 -11.16 -5.30 13.52
CA GLY A 58 -12.38 -5.79 12.94
C GLY A 58 -12.43 -7.30 12.77
N VAL A 59 -13.12 -7.74 11.72
CA VAL A 59 -13.41 -9.15 11.47
C VAL A 59 -12.99 -9.53 10.05
N VAL A 60 -12.56 -10.78 9.87
CA VAL A 60 -12.22 -11.31 8.55
C VAL A 60 -13.50 -11.78 7.87
N GLY A 61 -13.77 -11.24 6.69
CA GLY A 61 -14.82 -11.68 5.78
C GLY A 61 -14.24 -12.43 4.58
N LYS A 62 -15.11 -13.10 3.82
CA LYS A 62 -14.76 -13.78 2.59
C LYS A 62 -15.91 -13.67 1.60
N ASP A 63 -15.64 -13.15 0.41
CA ASP A 63 -16.67 -12.86 -0.58
C ASP A 63 -16.11 -12.91 -2.01
N GLN A 64 -16.97 -12.78 -3.02
CA GLN A 64 -16.57 -12.53 -4.39
C GLN A 64 -16.12 -11.06 -4.54
N LEU A 65 -14.91 -10.88 -5.05
CA LEU A 65 -14.37 -9.60 -5.45
C LEU A 65 -14.54 -9.43 -6.97
N VAL A 66 -15.22 -8.35 -7.38
CA VAL A 66 -15.27 -7.92 -8.78
C VAL A 66 -14.37 -6.70 -8.95
N PHE A 67 -13.30 -6.86 -9.73
CA PHE A 67 -12.35 -5.80 -10.06
C PHE A 67 -12.56 -5.31 -11.50
N GLY A 68 -12.58 -3.99 -11.70
CA GLY A 68 -12.89 -3.39 -13.00
C GLY A 68 -14.37 -3.51 -13.38
N HIS A 69 -15.28 -3.39 -12.40
CA HIS A 69 -16.72 -3.49 -12.65
C HIS A 69 -17.17 -2.47 -13.71
N GLY A 70 -17.91 -2.93 -14.72
CA GLY A 70 -18.35 -2.09 -15.84
C GLY A 70 -17.34 -1.95 -16.99
N LEU A 71 -16.13 -2.51 -16.85
CA LEU A 71 -15.22 -2.71 -17.99
C LEU A 71 -15.66 -3.94 -18.81
N PRO A 72 -15.25 -4.05 -20.10
CA PRO A 72 -15.64 -5.18 -20.95
C PRO A 72 -15.23 -6.55 -20.39
N ASN A 73 -14.11 -6.61 -19.68
CA ASN A 73 -13.53 -7.82 -19.12
C ASN A 73 -13.21 -7.59 -17.63
N PRO A 74 -14.21 -7.64 -16.73
CA PRO A 74 -13.96 -7.54 -15.30
C PRO A 74 -13.28 -8.81 -14.80
N ILE A 75 -12.42 -8.67 -13.79
CA ILE A 75 -11.88 -9.82 -13.07
C ILE A 75 -12.86 -10.19 -11.96
N ILE A 76 -13.25 -11.46 -11.92
CA ILE A 76 -14.14 -12.01 -10.90
C ILE A 76 -13.33 -13.02 -10.09
N LEU A 77 -13.02 -12.67 -8.84
CA LEU A 77 -12.33 -13.54 -7.91
C LEU A 77 -13.32 -14.05 -6.87
N PRO A 78 -13.77 -15.32 -6.94
CA PRO A 78 -14.48 -15.93 -5.83
C PRO A 78 -13.57 -16.02 -4.60
N HIS A 79 -14.21 -16.03 -3.43
CA HIS A 79 -13.57 -16.46 -2.18
C HIS A 79 -12.38 -15.59 -1.72
N GLN A 80 -12.36 -14.30 -2.09
CA GLN A 80 -11.37 -13.35 -1.61
C GLN A 80 -11.62 -13.01 -0.14
N SER A 81 -10.62 -13.25 0.71
CA SER A 81 -10.65 -12.81 2.10
C SER A 81 -10.35 -11.31 2.21
N PHE A 82 -11.00 -10.61 3.13
CA PHE A 82 -10.77 -9.20 3.41
C PHE A 82 -11.00 -8.88 4.89
N GLY A 83 -10.39 -7.81 5.38
CA GLY A 83 -10.68 -7.27 6.71
C GLY A 83 -11.82 -6.26 6.64
N GLN A 84 -12.89 -6.50 7.39
CA GLN A 84 -13.93 -5.50 7.64
C GLN A 84 -13.55 -4.73 8.89
N VAL A 85 -13.17 -3.46 8.74
CA VAL A 85 -12.87 -2.58 9.88
C VAL A 85 -14.16 -2.28 10.64
N VAL A 86 -14.15 -2.55 11.94
CA VAL A 86 -15.25 -2.30 12.90
C VAL A 86 -14.91 -1.12 13.80
N GLN A 87 -13.62 -0.92 14.10
CA GLN A 87 -13.16 0.17 14.96
C GLN A 87 -11.78 0.68 14.50
N GLU A 88 -11.64 1.99 14.38
CA GLU A 88 -10.34 2.67 14.24
C GLU A 88 -9.88 3.22 15.60
N ARG A 89 -8.61 3.03 15.97
CA ARG A 89 -8.00 3.58 17.19
C ARG A 89 -6.74 4.39 16.85
N GLY A 90 -6.57 5.56 17.47
CA GLY A 90 -5.42 6.45 17.26
C GLY A 90 -5.80 7.93 17.10
N THR A 91 -4.82 8.79 16.84
CA THR A 91 -5.00 10.25 16.68
C THR A 91 -5.82 10.57 15.41
N ALA A 92 -7.15 10.63 15.60
CA ALA A 92 -8.21 10.98 14.65
C ALA A 92 -8.21 10.15 13.33
N ASP A 93 -9.22 9.29 13.17
CA ASP A 93 -9.58 8.58 11.93
C ASP A 93 -8.38 8.24 11.02
N VAL A 94 -7.61 7.23 11.40
CA VAL A 94 -6.35 6.85 10.73
C VAL A 94 -6.58 6.74 9.22
N LEU A 95 -7.68 6.12 8.81
CA LEU A 95 -8.00 6.00 7.39
C LEU A 95 -8.33 7.37 6.78
N ARG A 96 -9.15 8.19 7.44
CA ARG A 96 -9.52 9.53 6.94
C ARG A 96 -8.32 10.47 6.82
N LEU A 97 -7.42 10.49 7.81
CA LEU A 97 -6.21 11.31 7.78
C LEU A 97 -5.14 10.76 6.83
N ALA A 98 -5.03 9.44 6.69
CA ALA A 98 -4.08 8.85 5.76
C ALA A 98 -4.54 9.01 4.31
N LEU A 99 -5.84 8.94 4.06
CA LEU A 99 -6.38 8.97 2.71
C LEU A 99 -6.69 10.40 2.23
N ARG A 100 -6.69 11.41 3.13
CA ARG A 100 -6.80 12.88 2.87
C ARG A 100 -7.88 13.30 1.88
N ASP A 101 -8.80 12.41 1.57
CA ASP A 101 -9.82 12.55 0.55
C ASP A 101 -11.03 11.76 1.06
N ASP A 102 -12.20 12.39 1.04
CA ASP A 102 -13.48 11.79 1.44
C ASP A 102 -13.95 10.70 0.44
N ARG A 103 -13.14 10.42 -0.59
CA ARG A 103 -13.46 9.53 -1.71
C ARG A 103 -12.90 8.11 -1.61
N VAL A 104 -12.09 7.79 -0.59
CA VAL A 104 -11.50 6.46 -0.45
C VAL A 104 -12.14 5.70 0.72
N GLU A 105 -12.84 4.61 0.39
CA GLU A 105 -13.64 3.81 1.34
C GLU A 105 -12.87 2.61 1.93
N GLY A 106 -11.67 2.32 1.43
CA GLY A 106 -10.87 1.18 1.89
C GLY A 106 -9.51 1.08 1.21
N ILE A 107 -8.75 0.03 1.58
CA ILE A 107 -7.38 -0.19 1.11
C ILE A 107 -7.30 -1.58 0.46
N MET A 108 -6.80 -1.63 -0.77
CA MET A 108 -6.45 -2.86 -1.46
C MET A 108 -4.94 -3.09 -1.38
N GLY A 109 -4.53 -4.07 -0.58
CA GLY A 109 -3.12 -4.43 -0.44
C GLY A 109 -2.57 -5.09 -1.71
N LEU A 110 -1.51 -4.50 -2.27
CA LEU A 110 -0.76 -5.06 -3.41
C LEU A 110 0.57 -5.71 -2.99
N GLY A 111 0.77 -5.91 -1.69
CA GLY A 111 1.99 -6.53 -1.14
C GLY A 111 2.05 -8.04 -1.33
N PHE A 112 3.17 -8.63 -0.90
CA PHE A 112 3.34 -10.08 -0.79
C PHE A 112 2.53 -10.64 0.39
N ASP A 113 2.41 -11.97 0.46
CA ASP A 113 1.79 -12.64 1.61
C ASP A 113 2.65 -12.37 2.84
N ASP A 114 2.07 -11.62 3.78
CA ASP A 114 2.63 -11.42 5.09
C ASP A 114 1.63 -11.95 6.13
N THR A 115 2.11 -12.98 6.83
CA THR A 115 1.48 -13.60 7.99
C THR A 115 1.03 -12.60 9.07
N THR A 116 1.53 -11.36 9.06
CA THR A 116 1.19 -10.33 10.06
C THR A 116 -0.10 -9.55 9.78
N THR A 117 -0.69 -9.64 8.59
CA THR A 117 -1.87 -8.82 8.23
C THR A 117 -3.20 -9.44 8.69
N HIS A 118 -3.21 -10.72 9.04
CA HIS A 118 -4.36 -11.50 9.54
C HIS A 118 -5.67 -11.44 8.70
N THR A 119 -5.65 -10.85 7.50
CA THR A 119 -6.83 -10.70 6.62
C THR A 119 -7.07 -11.86 5.67
N GLY A 120 -6.17 -12.86 5.67
CA GLY A 120 -6.22 -14.02 4.76
C GLY A 120 -5.28 -13.85 3.56
N ARG A 121 -5.55 -14.60 2.48
CA ARG A 121 -4.66 -14.65 1.31
C ARG A 121 -4.74 -13.35 0.49
N PRO A 122 -3.62 -12.70 0.13
CA PRO A 122 -3.68 -11.43 -0.57
C PRO A 122 -4.26 -11.53 -1.98
N PHE A 123 -4.85 -10.43 -2.45
CA PHE A 123 -5.52 -10.31 -3.75
C PHE A 123 -4.65 -10.78 -4.92
N LEU A 124 -3.40 -10.31 -5.00
CA LEU A 124 -2.49 -10.69 -6.09
C LEU A 124 -2.20 -12.19 -6.14
N TRP A 125 -2.17 -12.88 -5.00
CA TRP A 125 -1.95 -14.33 -4.97
C TRP A 125 -3.16 -15.10 -5.45
N ASN A 126 -4.37 -14.68 -5.07
CA ASN A 126 -5.59 -15.30 -5.59
C ASN A 126 -5.71 -15.16 -7.12
N LEU A 127 -5.29 -14.02 -7.69
CA LEU A 127 -5.20 -13.85 -9.15
C LEU A 127 -4.28 -14.89 -9.79
N VAL A 128 -3.12 -15.13 -9.18
CA VAL A 128 -2.11 -16.09 -9.67
C VAL A 128 -2.61 -17.52 -9.55
N ASP A 129 -3.11 -17.92 -8.39
CA ASP A 129 -3.57 -19.29 -8.15
C ASP A 129 -4.76 -19.68 -9.04
N GLN A 130 -5.63 -18.72 -9.33
CA GLN A 130 -6.80 -18.92 -10.17
C GLN A 130 -6.49 -18.76 -11.66
N GLY A 131 -5.24 -18.50 -12.04
CA GLY A 131 -4.84 -18.32 -13.45
C GLY A 131 -5.56 -17.17 -14.15
N SER A 132 -5.96 -16.14 -13.40
CA SER A 132 -6.77 -15.02 -13.91
C SER A 132 -5.95 -13.97 -14.68
N LEU A 133 -4.63 -14.16 -14.79
CA LEU A 133 -3.70 -13.22 -15.41
C LEU A 133 -3.03 -13.85 -16.63
N GLU A 134 -2.98 -13.12 -17.74
CA GLU A 134 -2.20 -13.53 -18.92
C GLU A 134 -0.70 -13.62 -18.59
N ARG A 135 -0.18 -12.63 -17.86
CA ARG A 135 1.18 -12.61 -17.31
C ARG A 135 1.12 -12.30 -15.81
N VAL A 136 1.96 -12.95 -15.01
CA VAL A 136 2.04 -12.72 -13.55
C VAL A 136 2.79 -11.42 -13.25
N ILE A 137 2.21 -10.30 -13.67
CA ILE A 137 2.70 -8.93 -13.47
C ILE A 137 1.52 -7.99 -13.29
N PHE A 138 1.76 -6.88 -12.61
CA PHE A 138 0.87 -5.72 -12.59
C PHE A 138 1.69 -4.45 -12.82
N GLY A 139 1.03 -3.39 -13.28
CA GLY A 139 1.64 -2.08 -13.51
C GLY A 139 0.86 -1.00 -12.78
N VAL A 140 1.58 0.01 -12.28
CA VAL A 140 0.97 1.19 -11.67
C VAL A 140 1.49 2.43 -12.38
N ARG A 141 0.57 3.18 -12.98
CA ARG A 141 0.81 4.53 -13.49
C ARG A 141 0.11 5.53 -12.59
N LEU A 142 0.87 6.49 -12.07
CA LEU A 142 0.33 7.61 -11.31
C LEU A 142 0.33 8.87 -12.20
N SER A 143 -0.83 9.51 -12.34
CA SER A 143 -0.94 10.79 -13.06
C SER A 143 -0.37 11.94 -12.22
N ASN A 144 0.26 12.91 -12.88
CA ASN A 144 0.87 14.11 -12.28
C ASN A 144 -0.13 15.25 -11.97
N ASN A 145 -1.39 14.94 -11.65
CA ASN A 145 -2.48 15.90 -11.40
C ASN A 145 -2.85 16.83 -12.57
N GLU A 146 -2.50 16.49 -13.81
CA GLU A 146 -3.10 17.15 -14.98
C GLU A 146 -4.58 16.78 -15.06
N LEU A 147 -5.46 17.79 -15.17
CA LEU A 147 -6.93 17.71 -15.03
C LEU A 147 -7.65 16.67 -15.93
N HIS A 148 -6.93 16.02 -16.85
CA HIS A 148 -7.49 15.08 -17.82
C HIS A 148 -6.74 13.75 -17.91
N VAL A 149 -5.71 13.53 -17.08
CA VAL A 149 -4.92 12.30 -17.08
C VAL A 149 -5.25 11.51 -15.81
N LYS A 150 -5.75 10.28 -15.98
CA LYS A 150 -6.07 9.38 -14.87
C LYS A 150 -4.86 8.48 -14.55
N SER A 151 -4.69 8.16 -13.27
CA SER A 151 -3.85 7.03 -12.83
C SER A 151 -4.45 5.71 -13.33
N GLU A 152 -3.60 4.69 -13.50
CA GLU A 152 -3.99 3.37 -14.01
C GLU A 152 -3.31 2.25 -13.22
N LEU A 153 -4.07 1.18 -12.91
CA LEU A 153 -3.57 -0.10 -12.42
C LEU A 153 -3.85 -1.16 -13.49
N THR A 154 -2.82 -1.77 -14.05
CA THR A 154 -2.93 -2.87 -15.01
C THR A 154 -2.66 -4.20 -14.32
N LEU A 155 -3.47 -5.23 -14.62
CA LEU A 155 -3.29 -6.58 -14.13
C LEU A 155 -3.11 -7.51 -15.34
N GLY A 156 -2.11 -8.39 -15.32
CA GLY A 156 -1.89 -9.33 -16.41
C GLY A 156 -0.99 -8.80 -17.53
N GLY A 157 -0.56 -7.54 -17.46
CA GLY A 157 0.16 -6.85 -18.51
C GLY A 157 0.61 -5.45 -18.10
N LEU A 158 1.30 -4.76 -19.01
CA LEU A 158 1.71 -3.36 -18.88
C LEU A 158 1.29 -2.63 -20.16
N ASP A 159 0.79 -1.39 -20.06
CA ASP A 159 0.46 -0.58 -21.23
C ASP A 159 1.70 0.18 -21.75
N PRO A 160 2.28 -0.21 -22.91
CA PRO A 160 3.48 0.43 -23.46
C PRO A 160 3.28 1.90 -23.83
N ALA A 161 2.04 2.41 -23.89
CA ALA A 161 1.79 3.83 -24.08
C ALA A 161 2.21 4.68 -22.86
N HIS A 162 2.59 4.06 -21.74
CA HIS A 162 2.80 4.74 -20.46
C HIS A 162 4.26 4.90 -20.03
N TRP A 163 5.22 4.47 -20.85
CA TRP A 163 6.64 4.74 -20.63
C TRP A 163 7.38 4.98 -21.94
N ILE A 164 8.57 5.56 -21.83
CA ILE A 164 9.51 5.72 -22.94
C ILE A 164 10.76 4.88 -22.68
N GLY A 165 11.33 4.32 -23.74
CA GLY A 165 12.52 3.48 -23.64
C GLY A 165 12.23 2.09 -23.06
N TRP A 166 13.19 1.56 -22.29
CA TRP A 166 13.17 0.19 -21.78
C TRP A 166 12.91 0.15 -20.28
N ILE A 167 12.16 -0.85 -19.83
CA ILE A 167 11.97 -1.12 -18.41
C ILE A 167 13.26 -1.72 -17.85
N GLN A 168 13.81 -1.08 -16.83
CA GLN A 168 14.87 -1.65 -16.00
C GLN A 168 14.24 -2.48 -14.88
N TRP A 169 14.58 -3.76 -14.83
CA TRP A 169 14.07 -4.68 -13.83
C TRP A 169 15.09 -4.83 -12.71
N HIS A 170 14.61 -4.72 -11.47
CA HIS A 170 15.40 -4.95 -10.26
C HIS A 170 14.85 -6.18 -9.54
N GLU A 171 15.76 -7.00 -8.99
CA GLU A 171 15.35 -8.14 -8.18
C GLU A 171 14.69 -7.65 -6.90
N VAL A 172 13.52 -8.23 -6.60
CA VAL A 172 12.87 -8.00 -5.32
C VAL A 172 13.66 -8.74 -4.24
N MET A 173 14.11 -8.02 -3.23
CA MET A 173 14.76 -8.58 -2.07
C MET A 173 13.79 -9.54 -1.37
N LYS A 174 14.15 -10.82 -1.34
CA LYS A 174 13.45 -11.78 -0.50
C LYS A 174 13.78 -11.44 0.94
N ALA A 175 12.78 -11.45 1.84
CA ALA A 175 13.05 -11.39 3.27
C ALA A 175 14.12 -12.45 3.59
N PRO A 176 15.19 -12.10 4.34
CA PRO A 176 16.31 -13.00 4.55
C PRO A 176 15.81 -14.34 5.07
N GLN A 177 16.07 -15.39 4.29
CA GLN A 177 15.66 -16.74 4.58
C GLN A 177 16.37 -17.18 5.87
N GLN A 178 15.61 -17.18 6.97
CA GLN A 178 15.93 -17.76 8.27
C GLN A 178 17.42 -17.79 8.66
N GLN A 179 18.03 -16.63 8.90
CA GLN A 179 19.10 -16.58 9.90
C GLN A 179 18.47 -16.27 11.26
N ALA A 180 18.57 -17.23 12.18
CA ALA A 180 18.10 -17.08 13.56
C ALA A 180 18.85 -15.92 14.23
N GLY A 181 18.13 -14.89 14.69
CA GLY A 181 18.69 -13.81 15.51
C GLY A 181 18.70 -12.39 14.94
N SER A 182 18.39 -12.17 13.65
CA SER A 182 18.36 -10.80 13.10
C SER A 182 17.06 -10.05 13.45
N ARG A 183 17.18 -8.87 14.08
CA ARG A 183 16.08 -7.92 14.34
C ARG A 183 15.45 -7.33 13.06
N LEU A 184 16.01 -7.60 11.88
CA LEU A 184 15.47 -7.17 10.58
C LEU A 184 14.22 -7.97 10.13
N ARG A 185 13.85 -9.03 10.87
CA ARG A 185 12.72 -9.92 10.56
C ARG A 185 11.38 -9.22 10.28
N SER A 186 11.10 -8.07 10.90
CA SER A 186 9.77 -7.46 10.83
C SER A 186 9.60 -6.45 9.69
N LYS A 187 10.67 -6.00 9.03
CA LYS A 187 10.58 -4.78 8.22
C LYS A 187 10.31 -5.00 6.73
N SER A 188 10.62 -6.18 6.18
CA SER A 188 10.52 -6.47 4.73
C SER A 188 9.56 -7.60 4.33
N MET A 189 8.90 -8.27 5.29
CA MET A 189 7.85 -9.25 4.93
C MET A 189 6.67 -8.52 4.30
N GLY A 190 6.13 -9.06 3.20
CA GLY A 190 4.97 -8.47 2.52
C GLY A 190 5.25 -7.28 1.59
N GLN A 191 6.49 -6.81 1.43
CA GLN A 191 6.78 -5.54 0.75
C GLN A 191 7.57 -5.69 -0.55
N TRP A 192 7.32 -4.79 -1.52
CA TRP A 192 8.10 -4.62 -2.74
C TRP A 192 9.42 -3.92 -2.42
N THR A 193 10.39 -4.71 -1.98
CA THR A 193 11.68 -4.20 -1.52
C THR A 193 12.75 -4.45 -2.58
N ILE A 194 13.57 -3.44 -2.88
CA ILE A 194 14.70 -3.55 -3.80
C ILE A 194 15.97 -3.04 -3.12
N GLU A 195 17.11 -3.46 -3.65
CA GLU A 195 18.41 -2.86 -3.32
C GLU A 195 18.64 -1.65 -4.22
N LEU A 196 18.91 -0.50 -3.59
CA LEU A 196 19.35 0.71 -4.25
C LEU A 196 20.61 1.18 -3.53
N THR A 197 21.68 1.46 -4.28
CA THR A 197 22.99 1.77 -3.69
C THR A 197 23.17 3.25 -3.41
N ALA A 198 22.57 4.11 -4.24
CA ALA A 198 22.68 5.55 -4.10
C ALA A 198 21.54 6.27 -4.81
N PHE A 199 21.31 7.53 -4.42
CA PHE A 199 20.57 8.51 -5.22
C PHE A 199 21.43 9.76 -5.41
N ALA A 200 21.15 10.54 -6.44
CA ALA A 200 21.89 11.78 -6.70
C ALA A 200 20.95 12.99 -6.64
N LEU A 201 21.45 14.08 -6.03
CA LEU A 201 20.82 15.39 -6.10
C LEU A 201 21.86 16.41 -6.56
N ARG A 202 21.50 17.16 -7.61
CA ARG A 202 22.39 18.11 -8.30
C ARG A 202 23.71 17.44 -8.74
N ARG A 203 24.80 17.69 -8.01
CA ARG A 203 26.15 17.21 -8.33
C ARG A 203 26.70 16.24 -7.28
N GLU A 204 25.89 15.85 -6.30
CA GLU A 204 26.31 14.96 -5.22
C GLU A 204 25.50 13.66 -5.26
N ALA A 205 26.18 12.56 -4.95
CA ALA A 205 25.57 11.25 -4.76
C ALA A 205 25.54 10.93 -3.27
N PHE A 206 24.43 10.34 -2.84
CA PHE A 206 24.16 9.94 -1.47
C PHE A 206 24.00 8.43 -1.45
N GLU A 207 24.83 7.77 -0.64
CA GLU A 207 24.73 6.34 -0.45
C GLU A 207 23.45 5.98 0.32
N ILE A 208 22.89 4.83 -0.03
CA ILE A 208 21.74 4.25 0.64
C ILE A 208 22.20 2.98 1.34
N ASP A 209 22.24 3.05 2.66
CA ASP A 209 22.54 1.90 3.51
C ASP A 209 21.24 1.15 3.85
N GLY A 210 20.81 0.28 2.93
CA GLY A 210 19.78 -0.71 3.20
C GLY A 210 18.62 -0.77 2.20
N PRO A 211 17.56 -1.54 2.54
CA PRO A 211 16.47 -1.81 1.62
C PRO A 211 15.61 -0.58 1.33
N VAL A 212 15.21 -0.42 0.08
CA VAL A 212 14.22 0.57 -0.37
C VAL A 212 12.89 -0.12 -0.65
N VAL A 213 11.79 0.47 -0.20
CA VAL A 213 10.44 -0.06 -0.39
C VAL A 213 9.70 0.78 -1.42
N ILE A 214 9.12 0.12 -2.42
CA ILE A 214 8.19 0.72 -3.37
C ILE A 214 6.79 0.63 -2.77
N ASP A 215 6.23 1.76 -2.35
CA ASP A 215 4.95 1.84 -1.63
C ASP A 215 4.00 2.85 -2.28
N THR A 216 3.02 2.34 -3.04
CA THR A 216 1.99 3.18 -3.69
C THR A 216 1.00 3.80 -2.70
N GLY A 217 1.00 3.35 -1.44
CA GLY A 217 0.15 3.90 -0.37
C GLY A 217 0.79 5.07 0.37
N PHE A 218 2.02 5.45 0.03
CA PHE A 218 2.75 6.54 0.68
C PHE A 218 3.07 7.66 -0.33
N PRO A 219 2.54 8.89 -0.14
CA PRO A 219 2.63 9.93 -1.17
C PRO A 219 3.98 10.66 -1.24
N TYR A 220 4.87 10.42 -0.27
CA TYR A 220 6.17 11.07 -0.18
C TYR A 220 7.31 10.09 -0.39
N ILE A 221 8.52 10.59 -0.61
CA ILE A 221 9.73 9.78 -0.52
C ILE A 221 10.22 9.87 0.93
N ALA A 222 10.10 8.78 1.69
CA ALA A 222 10.63 8.70 3.04
C ALA A 222 12.12 8.35 3.01
N LEU A 223 12.92 9.14 3.71
CA LEU A 223 14.36 8.97 3.83
C LEU A 223 14.77 8.86 5.29
N THR A 224 16.02 8.43 5.53
CA THR A 224 16.60 8.61 6.87
C THR A 224 16.70 10.09 7.20
N ARG A 225 16.66 10.45 8.49
CA ARG A 225 16.84 11.83 8.94
C ARG A 225 18.10 12.47 8.33
N TYR A 226 19.20 11.73 8.35
CA TYR A 226 20.48 12.17 7.77
C TYR A 226 20.35 12.51 6.28
N GLN A 227 19.78 11.62 5.47
CA GLN A 227 19.57 11.87 4.04
C GLN A 227 18.63 13.05 3.78
N ALA A 228 17.56 13.19 4.58
CA ALA A 228 16.63 14.30 4.47
C ALA A 228 17.30 15.66 4.82
N GLU A 229 18.12 15.70 5.86
CA GLU A 229 18.91 16.89 6.24
C GLU A 229 19.91 17.28 5.14
N MET A 230 20.59 16.30 4.53
CA MET A 230 21.50 16.55 3.41
C MET A 230 20.79 17.12 2.18
N ILE A 231 19.60 16.60 1.84
CA ILE A 231 18.77 17.16 0.76
C ILE A 231 18.33 18.58 1.11
N ASN A 232 17.82 18.81 2.33
CA ASN A 232 17.37 20.12 2.79
C ASN A 232 18.48 21.16 2.69
N ALA A 233 19.71 20.82 3.06
CA ALA A 233 20.87 21.70 2.91
C ALA A 233 21.13 22.13 1.45
N GLN A 234 20.85 21.25 0.47
CA GLN A 234 21.03 21.55 -0.96
C GLN A 234 19.87 22.33 -1.61
N ILE A 235 18.65 22.19 -1.08
CA ILE A 235 17.46 22.83 -1.65
C ILE A 235 17.03 24.07 -0.86
N GLY A 236 17.70 24.39 0.25
CA GLY A 236 17.30 25.47 1.16
C GLY A 236 16.06 25.12 1.97
N GLY A 237 15.81 23.83 2.20
CA GLY A 237 14.70 23.34 3.03
C GLY A 237 14.97 23.62 4.51
N VAL A 238 13.93 23.96 5.26
CA VAL A 238 14.01 24.22 6.70
C VAL A 238 13.07 23.24 7.41
N GLU A 239 13.56 22.63 8.50
CA GLU A 239 12.73 21.76 9.33
C GLU A 239 11.64 22.60 10.01
N SER A 240 10.37 22.27 9.76
CA SER A 240 9.23 22.87 10.45
C SER A 240 8.43 21.78 11.17
N TRP A 241 8.19 21.98 12.46
CA TRP A 241 7.34 21.12 13.28
C TRP A 241 5.85 21.44 13.14
N GLN A 242 5.51 22.46 12.34
CA GLN A 242 4.14 22.79 11.97
C GLN A 242 3.78 22.02 10.70
N TRP A 243 2.89 21.03 10.88
CA TRP A 243 2.06 20.56 9.80
C TRP A 243 1.02 21.65 9.52
N ASP A 244 1.31 22.58 8.63
CA ASP A 244 0.25 23.44 8.11
C ASP A 244 -0.69 22.53 7.29
N VAL A 245 -1.86 22.26 7.88
CA VAL A 245 -3.01 21.60 7.27
C VAL A 245 -4.07 22.64 6.96
#